data_AF-B8IHT2-F1
#
_entry.id   AF-B8IHT2-F1
#
_cell.length_a   1.000
_cell.length_b   1.000
_cell.length_c   1.000
_cell.angle_alpha   90.00
_cell.angle_beta   90.00
_cell.angle_gamma   90.00
#
_symmetry.space_group_name_H-M   'P 1'
#
loop_
_entity.id
_entity.type
_entity.pdbx_description
1 polymer ?
#
loop_
_entity_poly.entity_id
_entity_poly.type
_entity_poly.pdbx_seq_one_letter_code
_entity_poly.pdbx_strand_id
1 'polypeptide(L)' 'MWEAEVMDGPETAEGLIWVRAPRDFPNGLDELVGGPVSIGGADRSILDVVEPEDGRMLRKGDRLGLILDPA' A
#
# COMPACT_ATOMS: atom_id res chain seq x y z
N MET A 1 -2.32 10.28 7.74
CA MET A 1 -1.10 10.18 6.91
C MET A 1 -0.11 9.29 7.64
N TRP A 2 0.49 8.33 6.93
CA TRP A 2 1.43 7.36 7.48
C TRP A 2 2.62 7.20 6.52
N GLU A 3 3.80 6.87 7.05
CA GLU A 3 5.00 6.57 6.25
C GLU A 3 5.00 5.08 5.90
N ALA A 4 5.06 4.74 4.61
CA ALA A 4 5.12 3.34 4.21
C ALA A 4 6.54 2.80 4.20
N GLU A 5 6.70 1.63 4.81
CA GLU A 5 7.95 0.87 4.74
C GLU A 5 7.96 0.03 3.46
N VAL A 6 8.71 0.48 2.45
CA VAL A 6 8.86 -0.21 1.17
C VAL A 6 9.64 -1.51 1.38
N MET A 7 9.08 -2.63 0.92
CA MET A 7 9.67 -3.96 1.12
C MET A 7 10.65 -4.37 0.03
N ASP A 8 10.26 -4.24 -1.24
CA ASP A 8 11.05 -4.74 -2.36
C ASP A 8 10.66 -4.09 -3.70
N GLY A 9 11.68 -3.91 -4.55
CA GLY A 9 11.54 -3.55 -5.96
C GLY A 9 11.32 -2.06 -6.24
N PRO A 10 11.75 -1.56 -7.41
CA PRO A 10 11.34 -0.23 -7.88
C PRO A 10 9.83 -0.20 -8.15
N GLU A 11 9.25 0.98 -8.03
CA GLU A 11 7.87 1.26 -8.47
C GLU A 11 7.69 0.79 -9.93
N THR A 12 6.60 0.07 -10.21
CA THR A 12 6.32 -0.38 -11.57
C THR A 12 5.88 0.80 -12.44
N ALA A 13 5.83 0.60 -13.77
CA ALA A 13 5.31 1.62 -14.69
C ALA A 13 3.82 1.98 -14.42
N GLU A 14 3.10 1.16 -13.66
CA GLU A 14 1.70 1.37 -13.27
C GLU A 14 1.57 2.08 -11.91
N GLY A 15 2.67 2.48 -11.29
CA GLY A 15 2.65 3.12 -9.97
C GLY A 15 2.47 2.14 -8.80
N LEU A 16 2.68 0.84 -9.04
CA LEU A 16 2.58 -0.19 -8.01
C LEU A 16 3.87 -0.25 -7.18
N ILE A 17 3.71 -0.16 -5.85
CA ILE A 17 4.78 -0.37 -4.87
C ILE A 17 4.36 -1.41 -3.83
N TRP A 18 5.32 -2.20 -3.36
CA TRP A 18 5.11 -3.17 -2.29
C TRP A 18 5.64 -2.65 -0.97
N VAL A 19 4.76 -2.60 0.04
CA VAL A 19 5.05 -2.05 1.37
C VAL A 19 4.67 -3.04 2.46
N ARG A 20 5.15 -2.80 3.69
CA ARG A 20 4.61 -3.49 4.88
C ARG A 20 3.30 -2.85 5.28
N ALA A 21 2.32 -3.70 5.54
CA ALA A 21 1.07 -3.29 6.15
C ALA A 21 1.32 -2.64 7.52
N PRO A 22 0.87 -1.40 7.74
CA PRO A 22 1.15 -0.68 8.99
C PRO A 22 0.34 -1.22 10.18
N ARG A 23 -0.77 -1.93 9.90
CA ARG A 23 -1.70 -2.50 10.88
C ARG A 23 -2.45 -3.69 10.27
N ASP A 24 -3.31 -4.30 11.07
CA ASP A 24 -4.26 -5.31 10.60
C ASP A 24 -5.40 -4.64 9.81
N PHE A 25 -5.93 -5.38 8.83
CA PHE A 25 -7.03 -4.97 7.95
C PHE A 25 -8.17 -6.00 8.02
N PRO A 26 -8.95 -6.04 9.12
CA PRO A 26 -9.98 -7.06 9.32
C PRO A 26 -11.18 -6.92 8.38
N ASN A 27 -11.34 -5.75 7.76
CA ASN A 27 -12.46 -5.43 6.86
C ASN A 27 -12.02 -5.30 5.40
N GLY A 28 -10.82 -5.79 5.06
CA GLY A 28 -10.23 -5.60 3.73
C GLY A 28 -9.48 -4.28 3.57
N LEU A 29 -9.01 -4.03 2.35
CA LEU A 29 -8.08 -2.95 2.04
C LEU A 29 -8.75 -1.69 1.47
N ASP A 30 -10.04 -1.74 1.13
CA ASP A 30 -10.79 -0.63 0.54
C ASP A 30 -10.71 0.66 1.37
N GLU A 31 -10.53 0.54 2.69
CA GLU A 31 -10.35 1.67 3.60
C GLU A 31 -9.07 2.49 3.36
N LEU A 32 -8.13 1.96 2.58
CA LEU A 32 -6.90 2.66 2.19
C LEU A 32 -7.07 3.49 0.94
N VAL A 33 -8.02 3.15 0.07
CA VAL A 33 -8.22 3.84 -1.21
C VAL A 33 -8.63 5.30 -0.96
N GLY A 34 -7.94 6.23 -1.62
CA GLY A 34 -8.05 7.67 -1.41
C GLY A 34 -7.34 8.18 -0.15
N GLY A 35 -6.72 7.29 0.64
CA GLY A 35 -5.95 7.66 1.82
C GLY A 35 -4.58 8.27 1.48
N PRO A 36 -4.11 9.26 2.26
CA PRO A 36 -2.77 9.83 2.08
C PRO A 36 -1.68 8.92 2.67
N VAL A 37 -0.62 8.68 1.90
CA VAL A 37 0.56 7.90 2.27
C VAL A 37 1.83 8.69 1.92
N SER A 38 2.86 8.59 2.75
CA SER A 38 4.19 9.12 2.44
C SER A 38 5.13 7.96 2.08
N ILE A 39 5.82 8.07 0.94
CA ILE A 39 6.78 7.10 0.42
C ILE A 39 8.12 7.79 0.23
N GLY A 40 9.11 7.48 1.08
CA GLY A 40 10.45 8.06 0.93
C GLY A 40 10.45 9.59 1.07
N GLY A 41 9.54 10.12 1.88
CA GLY A 41 9.35 11.56 2.10
C GLY A 41 8.52 12.29 1.04
N ALA A 42 7.91 11.59 0.09
CA ALA A 42 6.96 12.16 -0.86
C ALA A 42 5.51 11.78 -0.50
N ASP A 43 4.65 12.78 -0.33
CA ASP A 43 3.23 12.58 -0.07
C ASP A 43 2.48 12.21 -1.35
N ARG A 44 1.70 11.13 -1.27
CA ARG A 44 0.95 10.55 -2.40
C ARG A 44 -0.42 10.06 -1.95
N SER A 45 -1.30 9.86 -2.93
CA SER A 45 -2.64 9.32 -2.73
C SER A 45 -2.70 7.89 -3.21
N ILE A 46 -3.33 7.01 -2.43
CA ILE A 46 -3.55 5.62 -2.83
C ILE A 46 -4.73 5.58 -3.81
N LEU A 47 -4.47 5.20 -5.06
CA LEU A 47 -5.48 5.01 -6.08
C LEU A 47 -6.17 3.65 -5.96
N ASP A 48 -5.39 2.62 -5.65
CA ASP A 48 -5.88 1.24 -5.53
C ASP A 48 -4.93 0.39 -4.67
N VAL A 49 -5.37 -0.80 -4.31
CA VAL A 49 -4.67 -1.74 -3.43
C VAL A 49 -4.64 -3.13 -4.04
N VAL A 50 -3.51 -3.82 -3.90
CA VAL A 50 -3.33 -5.18 -4.41
C VAL A 50 -3.10 -6.12 -3.24
N GLU A 51 -3.97 -7.11 -3.11
CA GLU A 51 -3.80 -8.20 -2.15
C GLU A 51 -2.65 -9.11 -2.59
N PRO A 52 -1.73 -9.50 -1.69
CA PRO A 52 -0.67 -10.45 -2.02
C PRO A 52 -1.20 -11.88 -2.24
N GLU A 53 -2.30 -12.22 -1.57
CA GLU A 53 -2.95 -13.53 -1.54
C GLU A 53 -4.47 -13.30 -1.43
N ASP A 54 -5.23 -13.67 -2.46
CA ASP A 54 -6.68 -13.45 -2.51
C ASP A 54 -7.40 -14.08 -1.30
N GLY A 55 -8.25 -13.28 -0.66
CA GLY A 55 -9.21 -13.76 0.36
C GLY A 55 -8.60 -14.09 1.73
N ARG A 56 -7.32 -13.75 1.95
CA ARG A 56 -6.69 -13.83 3.28
C ARG A 56 -6.77 -12.49 3.98
N MET A 57 -7.09 -12.51 5.27
CA MET A 57 -7.01 -11.32 6.11
C MET A 57 -5.55 -10.85 6.27
N LEU A 58 -5.29 -9.59 5.89
CA LEU A 58 -3.97 -8.99 5.91
C LEU A 58 -3.62 -8.49 7.33
N ARG A 59 -2.48 -8.97 7.85
CA ARG A 59 -1.98 -8.61 9.19
C ARG A 59 -0.92 -7.54 9.09
N LYS A 60 -0.68 -6.84 10.21
CA LYS A 60 0.46 -5.94 10.35
C LYS A 60 1.76 -6.65 9.95
N GLY A 61 2.54 -6.01 9.09
CA GLY A 61 3.80 -6.51 8.59
C GLY A 61 3.71 -7.45 7.38
N ASP A 62 2.49 -7.89 7.00
CA ASP A 62 2.28 -8.60 5.74
C ASP A 62 2.57 -7.68 4.55
N ARG A 63 2.81 -8.30 3.39
CA ARG A 63 3.06 -7.61 2.13
C ARG A 63 1.76 -6.97 1.61
N LEU A 64 1.80 -5.70 1.26
CA LEU A 64 0.67 -4.94 0.75
C LEU A 64 1.08 -4.21 -0.53
N GLY A 65 0.33 -4.37 -1.61
CA GLY A 65 0.54 -3.61 -2.84
C GLY A 65 -0.28 -2.33 -2.82
N LEU A 66 0.35 -1.19 -3.13
CA LEU A 66 -0.32 0.10 -3.27
C LEU A 66 -0.10 0.62 -4.70
N ILE A 67 -1.17 1.02 -5.36
CA ILE A 67 -1.11 1.77 -6.62
C ILE A 67 -1.29 3.24 -6.25
N LEU A 68 -0.32 4.07 -6.62
CA LEU A 68 -0.27 5.47 -6.21
C LEU A 68 -0.61 6.41 -7.37
N ASP A 69 -1.01 7.64 -7.03
CA ASP A 69 -1.11 8.70 -8.02
C ASP A 69 0.26 8.99 -8.67
N PRO A 70 0.29 9.33 -9.96
CA PRO A 70 1.52 9.70 -10.63
C PRO A 70 2.12 10.97 -9.99
N ALA A 71 3.45 10.98 -9.89
CA ALA A 71 4.26 12.06 -9.32
C ALA A 71 4.11 13.39 -10.08
#